data_AF-A0A8I0K8R8-F1
#
_entry.id   AF-A0A8I0K8R8-F1
#
_cell.length_a   1.000
_cell.length_b   1.000
_cell.length_c   1.000
_cell.angle_alpha   90.00
_cell.angle_beta   90.00
_cell.angle_gamma   90.00
#
_symmetry.space_group_name_H-M   'P 1'
#
loop_
_entity.id
_entity.type
_entity.pdbx_description
1 polymer ?
#
loop_
_entity_poly.entity_id
_entity_poly.type
_entity_poly.pdbx_seq_one_letter_code
_entity_poly.pdbx_strand_id
1 'polypeptide(L)' 'MPSDKTKRGYPLPHPENIAVQDVVRIRTSIEKIDEDITSRENEHDELKGNFERFSFEKLLKLWGN' A
#
# COMPACT_ATOMS: atom_id res chain seq x y z
N MET A 1 7.09 -6.74 24.08
CA MET A 1 5.69 -6.76 24.58
C MET A 1 4.89 -7.64 23.62
N PRO A 2 3.88 -8.40 24.05
CA PRO A 2 3.14 -9.33 23.17
C PRO A 2 2.41 -8.66 21.99
N SER A 3 2.38 -7.33 21.97
CA SER A 3 1.64 -6.47 21.04
C SER A 3 2.54 -5.64 20.11
N ASP A 4 3.82 -5.99 19.98
CA ASP A 4 4.74 -5.26 19.11
C ASP A 4 4.30 -5.37 17.64
N LYS A 5 4.23 -4.23 16.95
CA LYS A 5 3.75 -4.10 15.57
C LYS A 5 4.80 -3.44 14.69
N THR A 6 4.77 -3.70 13.40
CA THR A 6 5.53 -2.94 12.40
C THR A 6 5.02 -1.49 12.35
N LYS A 7 5.78 -0.59 11.71
CA LYS A 7 5.33 0.78 11.45
C LYS A 7 4.00 0.85 10.66
N ARG A 8 3.68 -0.20 9.90
CA ARG A 8 2.41 -0.36 9.15
C ARG A 8 1.32 -1.08 9.95
N GLY A 9 1.58 -1.44 11.21
CA GLY A 9 0.59 -2.03 12.12
C GLY A 9 0.48 -3.56 12.09
N TYR A 10 1.34 -4.26 11.33
CA TYR A 10 1.33 -5.72 11.29
C TYR A 10 1.94 -6.33 12.55
N PRO A 11 1.35 -7.38 13.13
CA PRO A 11 1.86 -8.01 14.34
C PRO A 11 3.24 -8.65 14.09
N LEU A 12 4.17 -8.45 15.01
CA LEU A 12 5.47 -9.12 14.97
C LEU A 12 5.41 -10.50 15.64
N PRO A 13 6.23 -11.47 15.17
CA PRO A 13 6.39 -12.74 15.87
C PRO A 13 7.00 -12.50 17.26
N HIS A 14 6.52 -13.22 18.26
CA HIS A 14 6.97 -13.13 19.65
C HIS A 14 7.50 -14.48 20.11
N PRO A 15 8.54 -14.55 20.96
CA PRO A 15 9.11 -15.82 21.45
C PRO A 15 8.12 -16.75 22.15
N GLU A 16 7.00 -16.20 22.61
CA GLU A 16 5.93 -16.93 23.31
C GLU A 16 4.87 -17.51 22.34
N ASN A 17 4.92 -17.17 21.06
CA ASN A 17 4.00 -17.72 20.07
C ASN A 17 4.37 -19.18 19.77
N ILE A 18 3.36 -20.04 19.68
CA ILE A 18 3.53 -21.39 19.13
C ILE A 18 3.54 -21.33 17.60
N ALA A 19 4.30 -22.21 16.95
CA ALA A 19 4.52 -22.19 15.49
C ALA A 19 3.20 -22.12 14.66
N VAL A 20 2.14 -22.80 15.11
CA VAL A 20 0.83 -22.76 14.44
C VAL A 20 0.21 -21.35 14.44
N GLN A 21 0.36 -20.61 15.54
CA GLN A 21 -0.13 -19.24 15.63
C GLN A 21 0.69 -18.29 14.76
N ASP A 22 1.99 -18.50 14.66
CA ASP A 22 2.86 -17.69 13.80
C ASP A 22 2.53 -17.87 12.32
N VAL A 23 2.25 -19.10 11.86
CA VAL A 23 1.84 -19.33 10.46
C VAL A 23 0.56 -18.56 10.12
N VAL A 24 -0.44 -18.57 11.02
CA VAL A 24 -1.68 -17.82 10.83
C VAL A 24 -1.40 -16.31 10.81
N ARG A 25 -0.57 -15.80 11.73
CA ARG A 25 -0.20 -14.38 11.78
C ARG A 25 0.55 -13.92 10.53
N ILE A 26 1.47 -14.74 10.04
CA ILE A 26 2.23 -14.46 8.82
C ILE A 26 1.27 -14.40 7.64
N ARG A 27 0.39 -15.39 7.48
CA ARG A 27 -0.61 -15.40 6.41
C ARG A 27 -1.48 -14.14 6.43
N THR A 28 -2.07 -13.81 7.57
CA THR A 28 -2.92 -12.61 7.70
C THR A 28 -2.14 -11.32 7.45
N SER A 29 -0.86 -11.28 7.81
CA SER A 29 -0.02 -10.11 7.54
C SER A 29 0.27 -9.97 6.05
N ILE A 30 0.52 -11.08 5.33
CA ILE A 30 0.72 -11.08 3.88
C ILE A 30 -0.55 -10.62 3.17
N GLU A 31 -1.73 -11.13 3.54
CA GLU A 31 -3.01 -10.72 2.96
C GLU A 31 -3.23 -9.20 3.09
N LYS A 32 -2.96 -8.63 4.28
CA LYS A 32 -3.08 -7.17 4.48
C LYS A 32 -2.00 -6.34 3.78
N ILE A 33 -0.83 -6.92 3.51
CA ILE A 33 0.22 -6.25 2.72
C ILE A 33 -0.22 -6.18 1.27
N ASP A 34 -0.78 -7.26 0.74
CA ASP A 34 -1.30 -7.33 -0.64
C ASP A 34 -2.41 -6.30 -0.88
N GLU A 35 -3.35 -6.18 0.07
CA GLU A 35 -4.40 -5.15 0.04
C GLU A 35 -3.82 -3.72 0.06
N ASP A 36 -2.84 -3.44 0.94
CA ASP A 36 -2.18 -2.12 1.04
C ASP A 36 -1.38 -1.78 -0.23
N ILE A 37 -0.73 -2.76 -0.85
CA ILE A 37 -0.02 -2.57 -2.13
C ILE A 37 -1.03 -2.25 -3.24
N THR A 38 -2.08 -3.07 -3.39
CA THR A 38 -3.11 -2.88 -4.42
C THR A 38 -3.78 -1.51 -4.30
N SER A 39 -4.10 -1.07 -3.07
CA SER A 39 -4.68 0.26 -2.82
C SER A 39 -3.74 1.37 -3.29
N ARG A 40 -2.45 1.27 -2.97
CA ARG A 40 -1.45 2.29 -3.35
C ARG A 40 -1.18 2.32 -4.85
N GLU A 41 -1.20 1.16 -5.51
CA GLU A 41 -1.06 1.08 -6.97
C GLU A 41 -2.23 1.78 -7.67
N ASN A 42 -3.46 1.53 -7.20
CA ASN A 42 -4.64 2.22 -7.72
C ASN A 42 -4.57 3.74 -7.51
N GLU A 43 -4.24 4.19 -6.29
CA GLU A 43 -4.06 5.63 -6.00
C GLU A 43 -2.98 6.27 -6.88
N HIS A 44 -1.87 5.57 -7.09
CA HIS A 44 -0.79 6.03 -7.95
C HIS A 44 -1.25 6.17 -9.41
N ASP A 45 -1.97 5.19 -9.93
CA ASP A 45 -2.44 5.20 -11.32
C ASP A 45 -3.47 6.31 -11.55
N GLU A 46 -4.36 6.57 -10.58
CA GLU A 46 -5.28 7.71 -10.62
C GLU A 46 -4.52 9.05 -10.62
N LEU A 47 -3.54 9.21 -9.72
CA LEU A 47 -2.74 10.44 -9.65
C LEU A 47 -1.92 10.67 -10.93
N LYS A 48 -1.35 9.61 -11.49
CA LYS A 48 -0.60 9.65 -12.75
C LYS A 48 -1.50 10.06 -13.91
N GLY A 49 -2.68 9.45 -14.04
CA GLY A 49 -3.65 9.81 -15.07
C GLY A 49 -4.10 11.28 -14.98
N ASN A 50 -4.37 11.76 -13.76
CA ASN A 50 -4.73 13.16 -13.52
C ASN A 50 -3.58 14.12 -13.87
N PHE A 51 -2.34 13.77 -13.53
CA PHE A 51 -1.16 14.57 -13.88
C PHE A 51 -0.94 14.63 -15.40
N GLU A 52 -1.03 13.50 -16.09
CA GLU A 52 -0.91 13.42 -17.55
C GLU A 52 -1.97 14.29 -18.24
N ARG A 53 -3.23 14.19 -17.81
CA ARG A 53 -4.33 15.03 -18.30
C ARG A 53 -4.06 16.52 -18.09
N PHE A 54 -3.67 16.91 -16.87
CA PHE A 54 -3.34 18.30 -16.57
C PHE A 54 -2.20 18.83 -17.44
N SER A 55 -1.15 18.02 -17.65
CA SER A 55 -0.02 18.39 -18.49
C SER A 55 -0.42 18.59 -19.96
N PHE A 56 -1.30 17.73 -20.48
CA PHE A 56 -1.82 17.81 -21.83
C PHE A 56 -2.71 19.05 -22.04
N GLU A 57 -3.63 19.32 -21.11
CA GLU A 57 -4.48 20.52 -21.16
C GLU A 57 -3.66 21.81 -21.11
N LYS A 58 -2.59 21.83 -20.31
CA LYS A 58 -1.64 22.96 -20.27
C LYS A 58 -0.93 23.15 -21.61
N LEU A 59 -0.50 22.06 -22.26
CA LEU A 59 0.14 22.12 -23.58
C LEU A 59 -0.80 22.69 -24.65
N LEU A 60 -2.07 22.24 -24.69
CA LEU A 60 -3.05 22.76 -25.64
C LEU A 60 -3.30 24.26 -25.46
N LYS A 61 -3.39 24.74 -24.21
CA LYS A 61 -3.54 26.19 -23.92
C LYS A 61 -2.37 27.03 -24.44
N LEU A 62 -1.15 26.47 -24.48
CA LEU A 62 0.03 27.17 -25.02
C LEU A 62 0.01 27.25 -26.56
N TRP A 63 -0.67 26.32 -27.24
CA TRP A 63 -0.77 26.28 -28.71
C TRP A 63 -1.99 27.01 -29.26
N GLY A 64 -3.04 27.19 -28.46
CA GLY A 64 -4.26 27.92 -28.83
C GLY A 64 -4.19 29.44 -28.63
N ASN A 65 -3.02 29.96 -28.24
CA ASN A 65 -2.72 31.37 -27.99
C ASN A 65 -1.61 31.83 -28.93
#